data_AF-A0A818A7T4-F1
#
_entry.id   AF-A0A818A7T4-F1
#
_cell.length_a   1.000
_cell.length_b   1.000
_cell.length_c   1.000
_cell.angle_alpha   90.00
_cell.angle_beta   90.00
_cell.angle_gamma   90.00
#
_symmetry.space_group_name_H-M   'P 1'
#
loop_
_entity.id
_entity.type
_entity.pdbx_description
1 polymer ?
#
loop_
_entity_poly.entity_id
_entity_poly.type
_entity_poly.pdbx_seq_one_letter_code
_entity_poly.pdbx_strand_id
1 'polypeptide(L)'
;NLKIDIHFINQIGINSLARVFDPYELGQIASSVSKEDPMGLFDQSKVRPLLSSKTYSSFYDQTHDNSCQSERRSVEDVLSHSAILAMANCSISSNRGYDELVSHHIDVVHEARFYLKWGHKDK
;
A
#
# COMPACT_ATOMS: atom_id res chain seq x y z
N ASN A 1 11.08 6.22 -13.20
CA ASN A 1 11.73 5.70 -14.43
C ASN A 1 12.19 4.30 -14.08
N LEU A 2 11.41 3.27 -14.43
CA LEU A 2 11.52 1.92 -13.84
C LEU A 2 12.94 1.33 -13.90
N LYS A 3 13.71 1.67 -14.94
CA LYS A 3 15.11 1.21 -15.10
C LYS A 3 16.04 1.76 -14.02
N ILE A 4 15.83 3.02 -13.63
CA ILE A 4 16.62 3.67 -12.58
C ILE A 4 16.29 3.04 -11.22
N ASP A 5 14.99 2.80 -10.97
CA ASP A 5 14.55 2.18 -9.72
C ASP A 5 15.18 0.79 -9.55
N ILE A 6 15.13 -0.04 -10.61
CA ILE A 6 15.76 -1.37 -10.63
C ILE A 6 17.27 -1.28 -10.42
N HIS A 7 17.93 -0.29 -11.01
CA HIS A 7 19.37 -0.08 -10.81
C HIS A 7 19.69 0.14 -9.33
N PHE A 8 18.98 1.04 -8.65
CA PHE A 8 19.18 1.28 -7.21
C PHE A 8 18.86 0.04 -6.39
N ILE A 9 17.73 -0.61 -6.64
CA ILE A 9 17.33 -1.82 -5.91
C ILE A 9 18.43 -2.88 -5.93
N ASN A 10 19.02 -3.14 -7.10
CA ASN A 10 20.09 -4.11 -7.24
C ASN A 10 21.41 -3.66 -6.61
N GLN A 11 21.69 -2.35 -6.56
CA GLN A 11 22.92 -1.80 -5.98
C GLN A 11 22.92 -1.79 -4.45
N ILE A 12 21.81 -1.38 -3.83
CA ILE A 12 21.71 -1.22 -2.37
C ILE A 12 20.95 -2.35 -1.68
N GLY A 13 20.39 -3.31 -2.43
CA GLY A 13 19.70 -4.46 -1.88
C GLY A 13 18.35 -4.12 -1.25
N ILE A 14 17.57 -3.23 -1.89
CA ILE A 14 16.20 -2.94 -1.45
C ILE A 14 15.30 -4.15 -1.73
N ASN A 15 14.51 -4.56 -0.73
CA ASN A 15 13.60 -5.69 -0.88
C ASN A 15 12.24 -5.31 -1.49
N SER A 16 11.74 -4.10 -1.22
CA SER A 16 10.43 -3.64 -1.72
C SER A 16 10.35 -2.14 -1.93
N LEU A 17 9.47 -1.71 -2.83
CA LEU A 17 9.20 -0.29 -3.09
C LEU A 17 7.84 0.13 -2.52
N ALA A 18 7.83 1.20 -1.71
CA ALA A 18 6.62 1.81 -1.19
C ALA A 18 5.81 2.49 -2.30
N ARG A 19 4.50 2.27 -2.32
CA ARG A 19 3.57 2.90 -3.26
C ARG A 19 2.27 3.31 -2.56
N VAL A 20 1.79 4.48 -2.93
CA VAL A 20 0.50 5.07 -2.52
C VAL A 20 -0.34 5.26 -3.77
N PHE A 21 -1.66 5.09 -3.67
CA PHE A 21 -2.53 5.09 -4.84
C PHE A 21 -3.70 6.06 -4.76
N ASP A 22 -3.93 6.72 -5.88
CA ASP A 22 -5.23 7.26 -6.21
C ASP A 22 -6.20 6.15 -6.64
N PRO A 23 -7.51 6.28 -6.38
CA PRO A 23 -8.45 5.18 -6.57
C PRO A 23 -8.63 4.84 -8.06
N TYR A 24 -8.42 5.83 -8.94
CA TYR A 24 -8.49 5.64 -10.40
C TYR A 24 -7.41 4.71 -10.95
N GLU A 25 -6.22 4.70 -10.33
CA GLU A 25 -5.10 3.87 -10.77
C GLU A 25 -4.98 2.57 -9.97
N LEU A 26 -5.65 2.48 -8.83
CA LEU A 26 -5.57 1.37 -7.89
C LEU A 26 -5.79 0.02 -8.58
N GLY A 27 -6.82 -0.12 -9.41
CA GLY A 27 -7.11 -1.39 -10.10
C GLY A 27 -6.00 -1.81 -11.08
N GLN A 28 -5.46 -0.85 -11.85
CA GLN A 28 -4.39 -1.13 -12.81
C GLN A 28 -3.09 -1.52 -12.10
N ILE A 29 -2.76 -0.82 -11.02
CA ILE A 29 -1.52 -1.04 -10.28
C ILE A 29 -1.60 -2.30 -9.43
N ALA A 30 -2.72 -2.57 -8.75
CA ALA A 30 -2.94 -3.82 -8.01
C ALA A 30 -2.83 -5.03 -8.95
N SER A 31 -3.48 -4.97 -10.13
CA SER A 31 -3.29 -5.98 -11.17
C SER A 31 -1.82 -6.11 -11.57
N SER A 32 -1.10 -4.99 -11.70
CA SER A 32 0.31 -5.00 -12.14
C SER A 32 1.26 -5.75 -11.22
N VAL A 33 0.92 -5.95 -9.95
CA VAL A 33 1.75 -6.72 -9.00
C VAL A 33 1.42 -8.21 -9.07
N SER A 34 0.15 -8.55 -9.35
CA SER A 34 -0.28 -9.94 -9.54
C SER A 34 -0.03 -10.49 -10.95
N LYS A 35 0.51 -9.69 -11.89
CA LYS A 35 0.69 -10.05 -13.30
C LYS A 35 1.72 -11.15 -13.57
N GLU A 36 2.64 -11.42 -12.64
CA GLU A 36 3.69 -12.42 -12.86
C GLU A 36 3.14 -13.85 -12.82
N ASP A 37 2.12 -14.10 -11.98
CA ASP A 37 1.50 -15.42 -11.82
C ASP A 37 -0.04 -15.33 -11.97
N PRO A 38 -0.56 -15.11 -13.19
CA PRO A 38 -2.01 -15.09 -13.41
C PRO A 38 -2.62 -16.47 -13.17
N MET A 39 -3.90 -16.49 -12.77
CA MET A 39 -4.64 -17.74 -12.66
C MET A 39 -4.67 -18.47 -14.01
N GLY A 40 -4.27 -19.73 -14.01
CA GLY A 40 -4.17 -20.54 -15.23
C GLY A 40 -2.90 -20.29 -16.05
N LEU A 41 -1.84 -19.72 -15.46
CA LEU A 41 -0.54 -19.64 -16.11
C LEU A 41 -0.05 -21.04 -16.50
N PHE A 42 0.16 -21.25 -17.81
CA PHE A 42 0.69 -22.49 -18.35
C PHE A 42 2.22 -22.53 -18.23
N ASP A 43 2.72 -22.66 -17.01
CA ASP A 43 4.13 -22.98 -16.76
C ASP A 43 4.25 -24.43 -16.28
N GLN A 44 4.72 -25.31 -17.17
CA GLN A 44 4.90 -26.74 -16.90
C GLN A 44 6.38 -27.11 -16.68
N SER A 45 7.28 -26.13 -16.53
CA SER A 45 8.70 -26.44 -16.34
C SER A 45 8.97 -27.01 -14.95
N LYS A 46 9.66 -28.16 -14.90
CA LYS A 46 10.15 -28.77 -13.64
C LYS A 46 11.32 -27.98 -13.02
N VAL A 47 11.95 -27.11 -13.80
CA VAL A 47 13.09 -26.27 -13.38
C VAL A 47 12.74 -24.82 -13.66
N ARG A 48 12.73 -23.97 -12.63
CA ARG A 48 12.47 -22.54 -12.77
C ARG A 48 13.80 -21.78 -12.88
N PRO A 49 14.16 -21.21 -14.05
CA PRO A 49 15.35 -20.40 -14.17
C PRO A 49 15.19 -19.10 -13.37
N LEU A 50 16.31 -18.56 -12.85
CA LEU A 50 16.32 -17.24 -12.24
C LEU A 50 16.20 -16.19 -13.34
N LEU A 51 15.03 -15.56 -13.44
CA LEU A 51 14.75 -14.48 -14.39
C LEU A 51 14.65 -13.15 -13.65
N SER A 52 14.87 -12.06 -14.38
CA SER A 52 14.57 -10.73 -13.86
C SER A 52 13.06 -10.64 -13.61
N SER A 53 12.68 -10.50 -12.34
CA SER A 53 11.31 -10.23 -11.91
C SER A 53 11.16 -8.74 -11.58
N LYS A 54 9.92 -8.25 -11.56
CA LYS A 54 9.60 -6.93 -11.07
C LYS A 54 9.87 -6.88 -9.58
N THR A 55 10.37 -5.75 -9.10
CA THR A 55 10.60 -5.58 -7.66
C THR A 55 9.30 -5.70 -6.90
N TYR A 56 9.35 -6.39 -5.75
CA TYR A 56 8.25 -6.45 -4.81
C TYR A 56 7.76 -5.05 -4.45
N SER A 57 6.45 -4.92 -4.27
CA SER A 57 5.83 -3.66 -3.87
C SER A 57 5.33 -3.75 -2.43
N SER A 58 5.46 -2.63 -1.73
CA SER A 58 4.77 -2.38 -0.47
C SER A 58 3.71 -1.33 -0.71
N PHE A 59 2.45 -1.73 -0.59
CA PHE A 59 1.33 -0.86 -0.80
C PHE A 59 0.94 -0.17 0.50
N TYR A 60 0.56 1.10 0.40
CA TYR A 60 0.07 1.89 1.52
C TYR A 60 -1.35 2.34 1.27
N ASP A 61 -2.23 2.03 2.23
CA ASP A 61 -3.61 2.55 2.26
C ASP A 61 -3.57 4.08 2.45
N GLN A 62 -2.79 4.51 3.43
CA GLN A 62 -2.45 5.91 3.67
C GLN A 62 -1.06 5.98 4.32
N THR A 63 -0.22 6.91 3.89
CA THR A 63 1.03 7.24 4.59
C THR A 63 0.78 8.38 5.58
N HIS A 64 1.75 8.64 6.46
CA HIS A 64 1.69 9.77 7.37
C HIS A 64 1.84 11.13 6.67
N ASP A 65 2.35 11.17 5.43
CA ASP A 65 2.52 12.40 4.65
C ASP A 65 1.27 12.81 3.84
N ASN A 66 0.31 11.89 3.67
CA ASN A 66 -0.89 12.17 2.87
C ASN A 66 -2.02 12.75 3.73
N SER A 67 -2.83 13.63 3.13
CA SER A 67 -4.12 14.04 3.68
C SER A 67 -4.99 12.84 4.04
N CYS A 68 -5.86 12.98 5.04
CA CYS A 68 -6.65 11.84 5.49
C CYS A 68 -7.67 11.41 4.42
N GLN A 69 -8.01 10.11 4.42
CA GLN A 69 -8.94 9.56 3.43
C GLN A 69 -10.33 10.20 3.50
N SER A 70 -10.77 10.65 4.68
CA SER A 70 -12.03 11.38 4.85
C SER A 70 -12.00 12.81 4.28
N GLU A 71 -10.83 13.43 4.17
CA GLU A 71 -10.67 14.73 3.51
C GLU A 71 -10.57 14.57 1.99
N ARG A 72 -9.83 13.56 1.52
CA ARG A 72 -9.58 13.35 0.09
C ARG A 72 -10.75 12.64 -0.61
N ARG A 73 -11.53 11.84 0.13
CA ARG A 73 -12.62 10.98 -0.37
C ARG A 73 -13.76 10.91 0.66
N SER A 74 -14.32 9.72 0.85
CA SER A 74 -15.41 9.42 1.76
C SER A 74 -14.96 8.37 2.77
N VAL A 75 -15.50 8.42 3.98
CA VAL A 75 -15.20 7.48 5.07
C VAL A 75 -15.59 6.04 4.68
N GLU A 76 -16.61 5.89 3.86
CA GLU A 76 -17.12 4.61 3.37
C GLU A 76 -16.13 3.93 2.41
N ASP A 77 -15.25 4.68 1.73
CA ASP A 77 -14.25 4.11 0.81
C ASP A 77 -13.08 3.44 1.56
N VAL A 78 -12.90 3.73 2.85
CA VAL A 78 -11.80 3.18 3.66
C VAL A 78 -11.81 1.65 3.62
N LEU A 79 -12.98 1.04 3.84
CA LEU A 79 -13.12 -0.41 3.88
C LEU A 79 -12.87 -1.05 2.51
N SER A 80 -13.45 -0.49 1.43
CA SER A 80 -13.25 -1.01 0.08
C SER A 80 -11.81 -0.86 -0.38
N HIS A 81 -11.17 0.25 -0.05
CA HIS A 81 -9.79 0.51 -0.39
C HIS A 81 -8.85 -0.51 0.27
N SER A 82 -8.92 -0.65 1.59
CA SER A 82 -8.12 -1.64 2.32
C SER A 82 -8.41 -3.07 1.89
N ALA A 83 -9.67 -3.41 1.55
CA ALA A 83 -9.99 -4.75 1.04
C ALA A 83 -9.29 -5.04 -0.29
N ILE A 84 -9.24 -4.08 -1.22
CA ILE A 84 -8.53 -4.25 -2.50
C ILE A 84 -7.03 -4.44 -2.26
N LEU A 85 -6.46 -3.63 -1.37
CA LEU A 85 -5.06 -3.72 -0.96
C LEU A 85 -4.74 -5.06 -0.30
N ALA A 86 -5.60 -5.53 0.60
CA ALA A 86 -5.53 -6.84 1.26
C ALA A 86 -5.55 -8.02 0.27
N MET A 87 -6.25 -7.87 -0.85
CA MET A 87 -6.30 -8.89 -1.91
C MET A 87 -5.14 -8.81 -2.90
N ALA A 88 -4.34 -7.74 -2.89
CA ALA A 88 -3.17 -7.63 -3.75
C ALA A 88 -2.07 -8.58 -3.26
N ASN A 89 -1.39 -9.28 -4.19
CA ASN A 89 -0.29 -10.20 -3.87
C ASN A 89 1.00 -9.42 -3.54
N CYS A 90 0.99 -8.64 -2.46
CA CYS A 90 2.07 -7.75 -2.08
C CYS A 90 2.06 -7.45 -0.57
N SER A 91 3.13 -6.84 -0.07
CA SER A 91 3.13 -6.35 1.32
C SER A 91 2.22 -5.12 1.45
N ILE A 92 1.47 -5.04 2.54
CA ILE A 92 0.54 -3.93 2.81
C ILE A 92 1.00 -3.20 4.06
N SER A 93 0.76 -1.91 4.12
CA SER A 93 1.10 -1.04 5.22
C SER A 93 0.04 0.04 5.36
N SER A 94 -0.18 0.52 6.58
CA SER A 94 -1.16 1.56 6.87
C SER A 94 -0.62 2.48 7.96
N ASN A 95 -1.22 3.65 8.10
CA ASN A 95 -0.88 4.62 9.14
C ASN A 95 -1.88 4.53 10.31
N ARG A 96 -1.41 4.78 11.52
CA ARG A 96 -2.26 4.87 12.70
C ARG A 96 -3.22 6.06 12.54
N GLY A 97 -4.50 5.84 12.78
CA GLY A 97 -5.57 6.80 12.53
C GLY A 97 -6.42 6.46 11.30
N TYR A 98 -5.89 5.65 10.36
CA TYR A 98 -6.65 5.22 9.18
C TYR A 98 -7.83 4.33 9.56
N ASP A 99 -7.57 3.24 10.31
CA ASP A 99 -8.60 2.32 10.79
C ASP A 99 -9.53 2.96 11.82
N GLU A 100 -9.04 3.97 12.55
CA GLU A 100 -9.82 4.77 13.50
C GLU A 100 -10.70 5.82 12.84
N LEU A 101 -10.63 5.99 11.51
CA LEU A 101 -11.39 6.99 10.76
C LEU A 101 -11.14 8.42 11.27
N VAL A 102 -9.88 8.73 11.60
CA VAL A 102 -9.49 10.07 12.06
C VAL A 102 -9.77 11.09 10.95
N SER A 103 -10.63 12.06 11.25
CA SER A 103 -11.22 12.97 10.27
C SER A 103 -10.28 14.07 9.76
N HIS A 104 -9.06 14.16 10.27
CA HIS A 104 -8.08 15.19 9.96
C HIS A 104 -6.71 14.56 9.65
N HIS A 105 -5.91 15.24 8.84
CA HIS A 105 -4.50 14.90 8.68
C HIS A 105 -3.72 15.08 10.00
N ILE A 106 -2.91 14.09 10.37
CA ILE A 106 -2.11 14.10 11.59
C ILE A 106 -0.76 14.76 11.29
N ASP A 107 -0.62 16.01 11.71
CA ASP A 107 0.61 16.78 11.50
C ASP A 107 1.72 16.29 12.44
N VAL A 108 2.79 15.74 11.88
CA VAL A 108 3.93 15.18 12.64
C VAL A 108 4.64 16.23 13.49
N VAL A 109 4.56 17.52 13.14
CA VAL A 109 5.28 18.60 13.80
C VAL A 109 4.42 19.27 14.87
N HIS A 110 3.17 19.56 14.56
CA HIS A 110 2.32 20.41 15.42
C HIS A 110 1.31 19.63 16.25
N GLU A 111 1.04 18.37 15.94
CA GLU A 111 0.04 17.57 16.66
C GLU A 111 0.57 17.11 18.02
N ALA A 112 -0.17 17.42 19.08
CA ALA A 112 0.16 17.01 20.45
C ALA A 112 -0.92 16.12 21.08
N ARG A 113 -2.05 15.89 20.39
CA ARG A 113 -3.13 15.03 20.89
C ARG A 113 -2.70 13.56 20.85
N PHE A 114 -3.10 12.80 21.87
CA PHE A 114 -2.89 11.36 21.89
C PHE A 114 -4.01 10.62 21.15
N TYR A 115 -3.68 9.49 20.54
CA TYR A 115 -4.69 8.58 19.99
C TYR A 115 -5.64 8.09 21.10
N LEU A 116 -6.92 7.98 20.73
CA LEU A 116 -7.96 7.42 21.60
C LEU A 116 -7.58 6.01 22.04
N LYS A 117 -7.74 5.75 23.35
CA LYS A 117 -7.59 4.41 23.92
C LYS A 117 -8.90 3.65 23.79
N TRP A 118 -8.81 2.39 23.41
CA TRP A 118 -9.95 1.50 23.36
C TRP A 118 -10.70 1.48 24.71
N GLY A 119 -12.02 1.72 24.69
CA GLY A 119 -12.87 1.71 25.87
C GLY A 119 -12.87 2.99 26.72
N HIS A 120 -12.12 4.02 26.34
CA HIS A 120 -12.25 5.33 26.97
C HIS A 120 -13.44 6.07 26.34
N LYS A 121 -14.55 6.20 27.09
CA LYS A 121 -15.59 7.15 26.72
C LYS A 121 -15.09 8.53 27.11
N ASP A 122 -14.98 9.43 26.14
CA ASP A 122 -14.82 10.85 26.45
C ASP A 122 -16.00 11.26 27.34
N LYS A 123 -15.69 11.84 28.51
CA LYS A 123 -16.71 12.35 29.42
C LYS A 123 -17.35 13.62 28.84
#